data_AF-A0A653WNY8-F1
#
_entry.id   AF-A0A653WNY8-F1
#
_cell.length_a   1.000
_cell.length_b   1.000
_cell.length_c   1.000
_cell.angle_alpha   90.00
_cell.angle_beta   90.00
_cell.angle_gamma   90.00
#
_symmetry.space_group_name_H-M   'P 1'
#
loop_
_entity.id
_entity.type
_entity.pdbx_description
1 polymer ?
#
loop_
_entity_poly.entity_id
_entity_poly.type
_entity_poly.pdbx_seq_one_letter_code
_entity_poly.pdbx_strand_id
1 'polypeptide(L)'
;MWEFSKGQTLVSYRDVVRTELELGLRTVFPQICPRQIKLIGKGVAHAFGEHFDYSLPKALDDLYEKAIFTGIPHLGIEPIKHPQTAQRGIFLSHLNSLHEKNDLLEKGKLDNWLHAMTMIDIKDPFFEILTLHKVSQSEFEKLTFEDYKKIFAAMPTRQLDMHLHRQVLKNRMYKAKPSDLEDWAGVGVASCYCDVVICEKHFADMLKRDKYKPHARIETDLYKMFTPLA
;
A
#
# COMPACT_ATOMS: atom_id res chain seq x y z
N MET A 1 14.36 1.01 14.91
CA MET A 1 13.99 0.19 13.74
C MET A 1 15.18 -0.15 12.85
N TRP A 2 16.01 0.82 12.45
CA TRP A 2 17.20 0.55 11.62
C TRP A 2 18.11 -0.58 12.14
N GLU A 3 18.43 -0.59 13.43
CA GLU A 3 19.28 -1.65 14.03
C GLU A 3 18.65 -3.05 13.92
N PHE A 4 17.31 -3.13 13.92
CA PHE A 4 16.60 -4.40 13.76
C PHE A 4 16.49 -4.81 12.29
N SER A 5 16.17 -3.86 11.40
CA SER A 5 16.00 -4.15 9.97
C SER A 5 17.33 -4.28 9.22
N LYS A 6 18.42 -3.73 9.76
CA LYS A 6 19.74 -3.66 9.11
C LYS A 6 19.67 -3.05 7.70
N GLY A 7 18.82 -2.03 7.54
CA GLY A 7 18.53 -1.37 6.27
C GLY A 7 17.64 -2.16 5.30
N GLN A 8 17.09 -3.30 5.75
CA GLN A 8 16.10 -4.02 4.96
C GLN A 8 14.74 -3.30 4.98
N THR A 9 14.07 -3.35 3.85
CA THR A 9 12.82 -2.63 3.57
C THR A 9 11.97 -3.43 2.60
N LEU A 10 10.66 -3.22 2.67
CA LEU A 10 9.75 -3.62 1.60
C LEU A 10 10.10 -2.86 0.32
N VAL A 11 9.80 -3.49 -0.81
CA VAL A 11 9.86 -2.89 -2.13
C VAL A 11 8.87 -1.73 -2.25
N SER A 12 9.17 -0.79 -3.14
CA SER A 12 8.31 0.36 -3.40
C SER A 12 6.86 -0.05 -3.62
N TYR A 13 5.93 0.75 -3.08
CA TYR A 13 4.49 0.50 -3.26
C TYR A 13 4.09 0.49 -4.74
N ARG A 14 4.76 1.30 -5.58
CA ARG A 14 4.55 1.29 -7.03
C ARG A 14 4.84 -0.09 -7.63
N ASP A 15 5.95 -0.73 -7.24
CA ASP A 15 6.30 -2.04 -7.78
C ASP A 15 5.39 -3.16 -7.25
N VAL A 16 4.92 -3.04 -6.00
CA VAL A 16 3.86 -3.90 -5.45
C VAL A 16 2.63 -3.82 -6.33
N VAL A 17 2.09 -2.60 -6.54
CA VAL A 17 0.86 -2.38 -7.33
C VAL A 17 1.03 -2.88 -8.77
N ARG A 18 2.16 -2.62 -9.42
CA ARG A 18 2.41 -3.10 -10.79
C ARG A 18 2.43 -4.62 -10.88
N THR A 19 3.03 -5.29 -9.91
CA THR A 19 3.09 -6.76 -9.88
C THR A 19 1.71 -7.35 -9.60
N GLU A 20 0.97 -6.80 -8.63
CA GLU A 20 -0.41 -7.20 -8.36
C GLU A 20 -1.32 -6.98 -9.58
N LEU A 21 -1.15 -5.87 -10.30
CA LEU A 21 -1.90 -5.58 -11.52
C LEU A 21 -1.64 -6.64 -12.58
N GLU A 22 -0.40 -7.04 -12.81
CA GLU A 22 -0.10 -8.10 -13.76
C GLU A 22 -0.71 -9.44 -13.33
N LEU A 23 -0.68 -9.77 -12.03
CA LEU A 23 -1.33 -10.96 -11.48
C LEU A 23 -2.85 -10.91 -11.69
N GLY A 24 -3.48 -9.77 -11.40
CA GLY A 24 -4.92 -9.61 -11.56
C GLY A 24 -5.36 -9.58 -13.02
N LEU A 25 -4.66 -8.84 -13.87
CA LEU A 25 -4.96 -8.78 -15.30
C LEU A 25 -4.74 -10.14 -15.99
N ARG A 26 -3.79 -10.97 -15.53
CA ARG A 26 -3.63 -12.34 -16.04
C ARG A 26 -4.90 -13.19 -15.89
N THR A 27 -5.76 -12.91 -14.92
CA THR A 27 -7.03 -13.64 -14.73
C THR A 27 -8.02 -13.45 -15.89
N VAL A 28 -7.85 -12.36 -16.67
CA VAL A 28 -8.71 -11.99 -17.80
C VAL A 28 -7.96 -11.95 -19.13
N PHE A 29 -6.64 -11.72 -19.09
CA PHE A 29 -5.73 -11.68 -20.23
C PHE A 29 -4.60 -12.72 -20.01
N PRO A 30 -4.82 -14.00 -20.39
CA PRO A 30 -3.88 -15.09 -20.10
C PRO A 30 -2.47 -14.91 -20.67
N GLN A 31 -2.31 -14.03 -21.67
CA GLN A 31 -1.02 -13.68 -22.28
C GLN A 31 -0.11 -12.84 -21.36
N ILE A 32 -0.67 -12.19 -20.35
CA ILE A 32 0.12 -11.37 -19.42
C ILE A 32 0.98 -12.30 -18.57
N CYS A 33 2.30 -12.07 -18.64
CA CYS A 33 3.28 -12.77 -17.82
C CYS A 33 3.70 -11.87 -16.65
N PRO A 34 3.25 -12.15 -15.41
CA PRO A 34 3.56 -11.30 -14.27
C PRO A 34 5.05 -11.31 -13.96
N ARG A 35 5.60 -10.13 -13.67
CA ARG A 35 6.97 -10.00 -13.20
C ARG A 35 7.14 -10.67 -11.84
N GLN A 36 8.35 -11.15 -11.58
CA GLN A 36 8.73 -11.51 -10.23
C GLN A 36 9.11 -10.24 -9.47
N ILE A 37 8.62 -10.12 -8.24
CA ILE A 37 8.96 -9.01 -7.35
C ILE A 37 9.88 -9.53 -6.24
N LYS A 38 10.97 -8.80 -6.01
CA LYS A 38 11.79 -8.99 -4.82
C LYS A 38 11.16 -8.16 -3.69
N LEU A 39 10.35 -8.80 -2.86
CA LEU A 39 9.60 -8.09 -1.82
C LEU A 39 10.51 -7.40 -0.79
N ILE A 40 11.53 -8.12 -0.29
CA ILE A 40 12.48 -7.59 0.70
C ILE A 40 13.82 -7.30 0.03
N GLY A 41 14.31 -6.08 0.23
CA GLY A 41 15.60 -5.61 -0.28
C GLY A 41 16.23 -4.63 0.68
N LYS A 42 17.34 -4.01 0.26
CA LYS A 42 18.11 -3.08 1.10
C LYS A 42 18.09 -1.70 0.46
N GLY A 43 17.99 -0.69 1.32
CA GLY A 43 18.33 0.67 0.96
C GLY A 43 17.19 1.47 0.34
N VAL A 44 17.51 2.74 0.10
CA VAL A 44 16.56 3.79 -0.26
C VAL A 44 15.94 3.54 -1.64
N ALA A 45 16.75 3.11 -2.61
CA ALA A 45 16.25 2.77 -3.95
C ALA A 45 15.24 1.63 -3.93
N HIS A 46 15.42 0.65 -3.04
CA HIS A 46 14.45 -0.44 -2.89
C HIS A 46 13.16 0.02 -2.23
N ALA A 47 13.26 0.85 -1.18
CA ALA A 47 12.10 1.36 -0.44
C ALA A 47 11.23 2.31 -1.27
N PHE A 48 11.85 3.19 -2.04
CA PHE A 48 11.16 4.30 -2.70
C PHE A 48 11.05 4.12 -4.23
N GLY A 49 11.80 3.19 -4.82
CA GLY A 49 11.81 2.99 -6.29
C GLY A 49 12.55 4.10 -7.03
N GLU A 50 13.32 4.92 -6.32
CA GLU A 50 14.07 6.05 -6.85
C GLU A 50 15.58 5.81 -6.67
N HIS A 51 16.32 5.89 -7.77
CA HIS A 51 17.77 5.98 -7.69
C HIS A 51 18.15 7.39 -7.34
N PHE A 52 18.74 7.55 -6.17
CA PHE A 52 19.30 8.82 -5.81
C PHE A 52 20.78 8.83 -6.18
N ASP A 53 21.12 9.64 -7.18
CA ASP A 53 22.49 9.85 -7.62
C ASP A 53 23.18 10.81 -6.65
N TYR A 54 23.90 10.26 -5.67
CA TYR A 54 24.77 11.04 -4.80
C TYR A 54 26.23 10.83 -5.17
N SER A 55 26.97 11.93 -5.32
CA SER A 55 28.42 11.94 -5.50
C SER A 55 29.17 11.72 -4.18
N LEU A 56 28.73 10.74 -3.36
CA LEU A 56 29.35 10.44 -2.07
C LEU A 56 30.31 9.25 -2.18
N PRO A 57 31.40 9.22 -1.38
CA PRO A 57 32.24 8.03 -1.28
C PRO A 57 31.43 6.84 -0.76
N LYS A 58 31.56 5.67 -1.42
CA LYS A 58 30.87 4.41 -1.04
C LYS A 58 31.01 4.03 0.44
N ALA A 59 32.10 4.44 1.08
CA ALA A 59 32.33 4.19 2.50
C ALA A 59 31.29 4.86 3.42
N LEU A 60 30.53 5.84 2.92
CA LEU A 60 29.50 6.57 3.67
C LEU A 60 28.07 6.11 3.34
N ASP A 61 27.89 5.15 2.43
CA ASP A 61 26.56 4.73 1.95
C ASP A 61 25.66 4.28 3.11
N ASP A 62 26.15 3.42 4.00
CA ASP A 62 25.36 2.93 5.15
C ASP A 62 24.99 4.05 6.13
N LEU A 63 25.88 5.04 6.33
CA LEU A 63 25.58 6.19 7.18
C LEU A 63 24.50 7.07 6.55
N TYR A 64 24.60 7.26 5.23
CA TYR A 64 23.67 8.07 4.46
C TYR A 64 22.29 7.42 4.38
N GLU A 65 22.20 6.11 4.08
CA GLU A 65 20.94 5.38 4.11
C GLU A 65 20.31 5.45 5.51
N LYS A 66 21.11 5.19 6.57
CA LYS A 66 20.63 5.32 7.95
C LYS A 66 20.06 6.70 8.22
N ALA A 67 20.77 7.75 7.84
CA ALA A 67 20.32 9.14 8.00
C ALA A 67 19.01 9.40 7.25
N ILE A 68 18.84 8.86 6.04
CA ILE A 68 17.58 8.96 5.29
C ILE A 68 16.42 8.31 6.05
N PHE A 69 16.60 7.09 6.53
CA PHE A 69 15.51 6.34 7.15
C PHE A 69 15.21 6.77 8.59
N THR A 70 16.22 7.24 9.33
CA THR A 70 16.08 7.54 10.77
C THR A 70 16.29 9.00 11.14
N GLY A 71 16.75 9.84 10.21
CA GLY A 71 17.24 11.17 10.52
C GLY A 71 18.55 11.14 11.31
N ILE A 72 19.06 12.34 11.60
CA ILE A 72 20.20 12.59 12.49
C ILE A 72 19.76 13.64 13.53
N PRO A 73 19.17 13.21 14.68
CA PRO A 73 18.53 14.12 15.63
C PRO A 73 19.46 15.20 16.19
N HIS A 74 20.72 14.87 16.47
CA HIS A 74 21.71 15.81 17.01
C HIS A 74 22.15 16.89 16.02
N LEU A 75 21.87 16.71 14.73
CA LEU A 75 22.09 17.71 13.68
C LEU A 75 20.79 18.41 13.26
N GLY A 76 19.66 18.10 13.92
CA GLY A 76 18.34 18.58 13.51
C GLY A 76 17.89 18.09 12.13
N ILE A 77 18.49 17.00 11.64
CA ILE A 77 18.14 16.40 10.35
C ILE A 77 17.03 15.39 10.61
N GLU A 78 15.85 15.65 10.09
CA GLU A 78 14.74 14.70 10.11
C GLU A 78 14.97 13.60 9.07
N PRO A 79 14.40 12.38 9.27
CA PRO A 79 14.35 11.38 8.22
C PRO A 79 13.71 11.97 6.94
N ILE A 80 14.03 11.40 5.77
CA ILE A 80 13.32 11.75 4.54
C ILE A 80 11.85 11.44 4.74
N LYS A 81 11.11 12.52 4.98
CA LYS A 81 9.72 12.64 4.61
C LYS A 81 9.86 13.01 3.14
N HIS A 82 9.57 12.09 2.20
CA HIS A 82 9.34 12.47 0.79
C HIS A 82 8.37 13.67 0.75
N PRO A 83 8.11 14.37 -0.38
CA PRO A 83 7.13 15.47 -0.40
C PRO A 83 5.69 14.95 -0.20
N GLN A 84 5.43 14.44 1.00
CA GLN A 84 4.25 13.78 1.50
C GLN A 84 3.35 14.80 2.16
N THR A 85 3.77 16.05 2.39
CA THR A 85 2.88 17.05 3.01
C THR A 85 1.65 17.29 2.15
N ALA A 86 1.83 17.40 0.83
CA ALA A 86 0.72 17.49 -0.12
C ALA A 86 -0.09 16.19 -0.18
N GLN A 87 0.57 15.03 -0.27
CA GLN A 87 -0.10 13.73 -0.35
C GLN A 87 -0.89 13.38 0.92
N ARG A 88 -0.33 13.65 2.11
CA ARG A 88 -1.00 13.57 3.41
C ARG A 88 -2.22 14.47 3.44
N GLY A 89 -2.08 15.72 2.95
CA GLY A 89 -3.19 16.66 2.87
C GLY A 89 -4.32 16.14 1.97
N ILE A 90 -3.98 15.61 0.79
CA ILE A 90 -4.93 15.00 -0.15
C ILE A 90 -5.60 13.78 0.48
N PHE A 91 -4.83 12.88 1.08
CA PHE A 91 -5.34 11.67 1.71
C PHE A 91 -6.24 11.98 2.91
N LEU A 92 -5.84 12.92 3.76
CA LEU A 92 -6.64 13.39 4.89
C LEU A 92 -7.95 14.03 4.41
N SER A 93 -7.89 14.88 3.39
CA SER A 93 -9.08 15.49 2.77
C SER A 93 -10.00 14.42 2.19
N HIS A 94 -9.44 13.42 1.52
CA HIS A 94 -10.16 12.27 0.98
C HIS A 94 -10.92 11.54 2.09
N LEU A 95 -10.23 11.09 3.15
CA LEU A 95 -10.85 10.36 4.26
C LEU A 95 -11.96 11.18 4.95
N ASN A 96 -11.73 12.47 5.17
CA ASN A 96 -12.71 13.36 5.80
C ASN A 96 -13.96 13.56 4.92
N SER A 97 -13.82 13.47 3.58
CA SER A 97 -14.95 13.61 2.64
C SER A 97 -15.77 12.33 2.43
N LEU A 98 -15.30 11.17 2.94
CA LEU A 98 -15.91 9.88 2.62
C LEU A 98 -17.36 9.76 3.07
N HIS A 99 -17.68 10.22 4.28
CA HIS A 99 -19.04 10.13 4.82
C HIS A 99 -20.03 11.01 4.04
N GLU A 100 -19.62 12.23 3.70
CA GLU A 100 -20.42 13.14 2.87
C GLU A 100 -20.70 12.52 1.50
N LYS A 101 -19.66 12.02 0.83
CA LYS A 101 -19.81 11.35 -0.47
C LYS A 101 -20.69 10.11 -0.38
N ASN A 102 -20.55 9.31 0.68
CA ASN A 102 -21.38 8.13 0.89
C ASN A 102 -22.86 8.47 1.14
N ASP A 103 -23.16 9.60 1.81
CA ASP A 103 -24.53 10.05 2.04
C ASP A 103 -25.23 10.50 0.74
N LEU A 104 -24.46 10.86 -0.29
CA LEU A 104 -24.96 11.18 -1.62
C LEU A 104 -25.16 9.95 -2.51
N LEU A 105 -24.70 8.76 -2.10
CA LEU A 105 -24.84 7.54 -2.90
C LEU A 105 -26.24 6.94 -2.79
N GLU A 106 -26.74 6.44 -3.91
CA GLU A 106 -27.92 5.59 -3.92
C GLU A 106 -27.69 4.32 -3.06
N LYS A 107 -28.75 3.88 -2.39
CA LYS A 107 -28.71 2.65 -1.57
C LYS A 107 -28.23 1.46 -2.42
N GLY A 108 -27.27 0.72 -1.88
CA GLY A 108 -26.70 -0.46 -2.53
C GLY A 108 -25.57 -0.17 -3.53
N LYS A 109 -25.21 1.10 -3.78
CA LYS A 109 -24.08 1.46 -4.68
C LYS A 109 -22.73 1.55 -3.98
N LEU A 110 -22.68 1.41 -2.65
CA LEU A 110 -21.44 1.55 -1.88
C LEU A 110 -20.32 0.65 -2.42
N ASP A 111 -20.62 -0.61 -2.72
CA ASP A 111 -19.59 -1.55 -3.19
C ASP A 111 -19.02 -1.14 -4.56
N ASN A 112 -19.88 -0.72 -5.49
CA ASN A 112 -19.44 -0.21 -6.80
C ASN A 112 -18.61 1.05 -6.65
N TRP A 113 -18.97 1.94 -5.72
CA TRP A 113 -18.21 3.15 -5.46
C TRP A 113 -16.82 2.86 -4.89
N LEU A 114 -16.70 1.90 -3.96
CA LEU A 114 -15.41 1.45 -3.45
C LEU A 114 -14.52 0.88 -4.56
N HIS A 115 -15.07 0.03 -5.44
CA HIS A 115 -14.33 -0.48 -6.60
C HIS A 115 -13.88 0.65 -7.54
N ALA A 116 -14.73 1.65 -7.77
CA ALA A 116 -14.38 2.79 -8.61
C ALA A 116 -13.26 3.65 -7.99
N MET A 117 -13.30 3.90 -6.69
CA MET A 117 -12.22 4.60 -5.97
C MET A 117 -10.89 3.87 -6.11
N THR A 118 -10.89 2.57 -5.82
CA THR A 118 -9.72 1.70 -5.95
C THR A 118 -9.17 1.69 -7.37
N MET A 119 -10.03 1.77 -8.39
CA MET A 119 -9.62 1.88 -9.80
C MET A 119 -8.97 3.23 -10.13
N ILE A 120 -9.52 4.34 -9.63
CA ILE A 120 -8.99 5.69 -9.86
C ILE A 120 -7.56 5.79 -9.33
N ASP A 121 -7.30 5.25 -8.14
CA ASP A 121 -5.99 5.29 -7.49
C ASP A 121 -4.88 4.55 -8.26
N ILE A 122 -5.27 3.58 -9.09
CA ILE A 122 -4.32 2.77 -9.88
C ILE A 122 -4.48 2.97 -11.39
N LYS A 123 -5.26 3.97 -11.83
CA LYS A 123 -5.55 4.20 -13.25
C LYS A 123 -4.29 4.27 -14.10
N ASP A 124 -3.30 5.05 -13.67
CA ASP A 124 -2.06 5.24 -14.42
C ASP A 124 -1.23 3.96 -14.51
N PRO A 125 -0.86 3.27 -13.41
CA PRO A 125 -0.14 2.00 -13.51
C PRO A 125 -0.96 0.91 -14.22
N PHE A 126 -2.29 0.95 -14.16
CA PHE A 126 -3.15 0.03 -14.91
C PHE A 126 -2.96 0.19 -16.41
N PHE A 127 -3.03 1.42 -16.94
CA PHE A 127 -2.80 1.69 -18.37
C PHE A 127 -1.34 1.43 -18.80
N GLU A 128 -0.36 1.71 -17.92
CA GLU A 128 1.04 1.37 -18.17
C GLU A 128 1.21 -0.15 -18.42
N ILE A 129 0.59 -1.00 -17.60
CA ILE A 129 0.68 -2.46 -17.71
C ILE A 129 -0.06 -2.97 -18.95
N LEU A 130 -1.26 -2.48 -19.24
CA LEU A 130 -1.98 -2.85 -20.47
C LEU A 130 -1.14 -2.53 -21.72
N THR A 131 -0.53 -1.35 -21.75
CA THR A 131 0.33 -0.91 -22.86
C THR A 131 1.56 -1.80 -22.98
N LEU A 132 2.23 -2.08 -21.86
CA LEU A 132 3.43 -2.93 -21.81
C LEU A 132 3.17 -4.32 -22.38
N HIS A 133 2.01 -4.91 -22.05
CA HIS A 133 1.60 -6.25 -22.50
C HIS A 133 0.79 -6.24 -23.80
N LYS A 134 0.71 -5.09 -24.49
CA LYS A 134 0.05 -4.92 -25.79
C LYS A 134 -1.42 -5.37 -25.81
N VAL A 135 -2.15 -5.16 -24.70
CA VAL A 135 -3.59 -5.36 -24.68
C VAL A 135 -4.23 -4.28 -25.57
N SER A 136 -4.95 -4.70 -26.60
CA SER A 136 -5.57 -3.76 -27.53
C SER A 136 -6.74 -3.02 -26.89
N GLN A 137 -7.06 -1.84 -27.40
CA GLN A 137 -8.23 -1.08 -26.97
C GLN A 137 -9.52 -1.91 -27.07
N SER A 138 -9.68 -2.69 -28.14
CA SER A 138 -10.86 -3.54 -28.33
C SER A 138 -10.97 -4.70 -27.34
N GLU A 139 -9.85 -5.19 -26.79
CA GLU A 139 -9.84 -6.17 -25.70
C GLU A 139 -10.17 -5.50 -24.36
N PHE A 140 -9.61 -4.31 -24.12
CA PHE A 140 -9.89 -3.52 -22.93
C PHE A 140 -11.37 -3.12 -22.83
N GLU A 141 -11.97 -2.66 -23.92
CA GLU A 141 -13.39 -2.25 -23.96
C GLU A 141 -14.37 -3.40 -23.70
N LYS A 142 -13.92 -4.66 -23.79
CA LYS A 142 -14.73 -5.84 -23.45
C LYS A 142 -14.77 -6.15 -21.97
N LEU A 143 -13.93 -5.51 -21.15
CA LEU A 143 -13.90 -5.76 -19.71
C LEU A 143 -15.23 -5.35 -19.07
N THR A 144 -15.84 -6.31 -18.38
CA THR A 144 -17.07 -6.10 -17.62
C THR A 144 -16.75 -5.72 -16.18
N PHE A 145 -17.75 -5.25 -15.44
CA PHE A 145 -17.61 -5.01 -14.01
C PHE A 145 -17.15 -6.24 -13.21
N GLU A 146 -17.60 -7.43 -13.60
CA GLU A 146 -17.18 -8.69 -12.96
C GLU A 146 -15.71 -9.02 -13.26
N ASP A 147 -15.18 -8.57 -14.39
CA ASP A 147 -13.76 -8.72 -14.70
C ASP A 147 -12.91 -7.79 -13.82
N TYR A 148 -13.34 -6.54 -13.60
CA TYR A 148 -12.68 -5.64 -12.64
C TYR A 148 -12.69 -6.21 -11.21
N LYS A 149 -13.81 -6.81 -10.78
CA LYS A 149 -13.87 -7.51 -9.48
C LYS A 149 -12.84 -8.62 -9.39
N LYS A 150 -12.72 -9.47 -10.42
CA LYS A 150 -11.72 -10.55 -10.44
C LYS A 150 -10.30 -10.01 -10.39
N ILE A 151 -10.01 -8.94 -11.15
CA ILE A 151 -8.71 -8.28 -11.13
C ILE A 151 -8.40 -7.80 -9.71
N PHE A 152 -9.28 -7.05 -9.06
CA PHE A 152 -9.02 -6.52 -7.71
C PHE A 152 -9.01 -7.61 -6.63
N ALA A 153 -9.79 -8.68 -6.80
CA ALA A 153 -9.74 -9.85 -5.92
C ALA A 153 -8.40 -10.61 -6.00
N ALA A 154 -7.62 -10.41 -7.06
CA ALA A 154 -6.25 -10.94 -7.16
C ALA A 154 -5.18 -9.95 -6.67
N MET A 155 -5.57 -8.76 -6.20
CA MET A 155 -4.67 -7.72 -5.70
C MET A 155 -4.85 -7.52 -4.19
N PRO A 156 -4.04 -8.19 -3.34
CA PRO A 156 -4.08 -8.03 -1.89
C PRO A 156 -4.15 -6.57 -1.39
N THR A 157 -3.36 -5.65 -1.94
CA THR A 157 -3.37 -4.26 -1.48
C THR A 157 -4.67 -3.54 -1.84
N ARG A 158 -5.35 -3.91 -2.93
CA ARG A 158 -6.65 -3.33 -3.30
C ARG A 158 -7.78 -3.86 -2.41
N GLN A 159 -7.71 -5.15 -2.04
CA GLN A 159 -8.65 -5.72 -1.08
C GLN A 159 -8.52 -5.07 0.29
N LEU A 160 -7.29 -4.87 0.75
CA LEU A 160 -6.98 -4.11 1.94
C LEU A 160 -7.55 -2.69 1.85
N ASP A 161 -7.29 -1.98 0.75
CA ASP A 161 -7.73 -0.61 0.58
C ASP A 161 -9.26 -0.48 0.66
N MET A 162 -10.00 -1.34 -0.04
CA MET A 162 -11.46 -1.38 0.07
C MET A 162 -11.93 -1.72 1.50
N HIS A 163 -11.23 -2.63 2.19
CA HIS A 163 -11.54 -2.98 3.57
C HIS A 163 -11.37 -1.79 4.52
N LEU A 164 -10.24 -1.10 4.45
CA LEU A 164 -9.94 0.06 5.29
C LEU A 164 -10.91 1.22 5.02
N HIS A 165 -11.26 1.48 3.75
CA HIS A 165 -12.32 2.42 3.41
C HIS A 165 -13.68 2.04 4.04
N ARG A 166 -14.06 0.76 4.02
CA ARG A 166 -15.27 0.28 4.72
C ARG A 166 -15.18 0.52 6.23
N GLN A 167 -14.01 0.35 6.85
CA GLN A 167 -13.84 0.63 8.29
C GLN A 167 -14.07 2.11 8.61
N VAL A 168 -13.54 3.01 7.79
CA VAL A 168 -13.75 4.45 7.95
C VAL A 168 -15.23 4.79 7.80
N LEU A 169 -15.89 4.28 6.75
CA LEU A 169 -17.31 4.54 6.48
C LEU A 169 -18.25 3.96 7.55
N LYS A 170 -17.89 2.85 8.18
CA LYS A 170 -18.67 2.28 9.30
C LYS A 170 -18.56 3.09 10.59
N ASN A 171 -17.48 3.86 10.74
CA ASN A 171 -17.24 4.68 11.92
C ASN A 171 -17.36 6.17 11.57
N ARG A 172 -18.56 6.74 11.71
CA ARG A 172 -18.80 8.20 11.52
C ARG A 172 -17.98 9.08 12.46
N MET A 173 -17.47 8.54 13.57
CA MET A 173 -16.62 9.25 14.53
C MET A 173 -15.13 9.06 14.24
N TYR A 174 -14.76 8.39 13.14
CA TYR A 174 -13.37 8.25 12.72
C TYR A 174 -12.75 9.63 12.49
N LYS A 175 -11.61 9.88 13.14
CA LYS A 175 -10.85 11.13 13.01
C LYS A 175 -9.55 10.81 12.30
N ALA A 176 -9.52 11.09 11.00
CA ALA A 176 -8.34 10.86 10.19
C ALA A 176 -7.16 11.70 10.69
N LYS A 177 -5.97 11.10 10.68
CA LYS A 177 -4.71 11.74 11.08
C LYS A 177 -3.74 11.79 9.89
N PRO A 178 -2.77 12.71 9.90
CA PRO A 178 -1.71 12.72 8.88
C PRO A 178 -0.95 11.38 8.79
N SER A 179 -0.76 10.70 9.94
CA SER A 179 -0.07 9.41 10.03
C SER A 179 -0.81 8.24 9.38
N ASP A 180 -2.12 8.41 9.12
CA ASP A 180 -2.94 7.33 8.55
C ASP A 180 -2.43 6.95 7.16
N LEU A 181 -1.82 7.90 6.41
CA LEU A 181 -1.24 7.59 5.11
C LEU A 181 -0.08 6.60 5.25
N GLU A 182 0.82 6.82 6.22
CA GLU A 182 1.96 5.93 6.47
C GLU A 182 1.52 4.57 6.99
N ASP A 183 0.52 4.54 7.87
CA ASP A 183 -0.03 3.27 8.35
C ASP A 183 -0.69 2.51 7.21
N TRP A 184 -1.46 3.17 6.35
CA TRP A 184 -2.15 2.54 5.23
C TRP A 184 -1.16 2.06 4.14
N ALA A 185 -0.22 2.90 3.74
CA ALA A 185 0.74 2.60 2.67
C ALA A 185 1.95 1.76 3.13
N GLY A 186 2.27 1.78 4.43
CA GLY A 186 3.38 1.02 5.01
C GLY A 186 2.88 -0.24 5.72
N VAL A 187 2.24 -0.07 6.88
CA VAL A 187 1.77 -1.18 7.72
C VAL A 187 0.71 -2.02 7.00
N GLY A 188 -0.19 -1.35 6.28
CA GLY A 188 -1.22 -1.97 5.47
C GLY A 188 -0.60 -2.90 4.41
N VAL A 189 0.32 -2.40 3.60
CA VAL A 189 1.00 -3.21 2.57
C VAL A 189 1.78 -4.36 3.21
N ALA A 190 2.49 -4.12 4.32
CA ALA A 190 3.17 -5.18 5.06
C ALA A 190 2.20 -6.29 5.50
N SER A 191 0.96 -5.94 5.86
CA SER A 191 -0.05 -6.92 6.29
C SER A 191 -0.48 -7.90 5.20
N CYS A 192 -0.24 -7.55 3.93
CA CYS A 192 -0.55 -8.39 2.77
C CYS A 192 0.53 -9.42 2.44
N TYR A 193 1.77 -9.23 2.92
CA TYR A 193 2.92 -10.01 2.43
C TYR A 193 3.91 -10.50 3.49
N CYS A 194 3.91 -9.93 4.69
CA CYS A 194 4.78 -10.38 5.77
C CYS A 194 4.08 -11.48 6.59
N ASP A 195 4.86 -12.33 7.27
CA ASP A 195 4.29 -13.32 8.18
C ASP A 195 3.75 -12.68 9.46
N VAL A 196 4.41 -11.63 9.94
CA VAL A 196 4.05 -10.90 11.17
C VAL A 196 4.20 -9.40 10.92
N VAL A 197 3.21 -8.63 11.36
CA VAL A 197 3.25 -7.17 11.36
C VAL A 197 2.95 -6.67 12.76
N ILE A 198 3.81 -5.80 13.27
CA ILE A 198 3.61 -5.14 14.56
C ILE A 198 3.24 -3.69 14.30
N CYS A 199 2.10 -3.25 14.81
CA CYS A 199 1.63 -1.90 14.61
C CYS A 199 0.83 -1.38 15.81
N GLU A 200 0.43 -0.11 15.75
CA GLU A 200 -0.37 0.49 16.80
C GLU A 200 -1.74 -0.20 16.93
N LYS A 201 -2.26 -0.20 18.15
CA LYS A 201 -3.52 -0.89 18.49
C LYS A 201 -4.69 -0.45 17.61
N HIS A 202 -4.76 0.84 17.28
CA HIS A 202 -5.85 1.36 16.46
C HIS A 202 -5.85 0.77 15.05
N PHE A 203 -4.72 0.80 14.37
CA PHE A 203 -4.59 0.23 13.03
C PHE A 203 -4.72 -1.30 13.05
N ALA A 204 -4.18 -1.97 14.06
CA ALA A 204 -4.36 -3.41 14.27
C ALA A 204 -5.85 -3.80 14.39
N ASP A 205 -6.64 -3.00 15.12
CA ASP A 205 -8.08 -3.20 15.24
C ASP A 205 -8.78 -3.00 13.88
N MET A 206 -8.38 -2.02 13.08
CA MET A 206 -8.92 -1.83 11.73
C MET A 206 -8.63 -3.04 10.82
N LEU A 207 -7.42 -3.57 10.87
CA LEU A 207 -7.01 -4.73 10.07
C LEU A 207 -7.72 -6.05 10.48
N LYS A 208 -8.21 -6.19 11.71
CA LYS A 208 -8.83 -7.46 12.19
C LYS A 208 -10.36 -7.46 12.12
N ARG A 209 -10.99 -6.33 11.81
CA ARG A 209 -12.45 -6.18 11.81
C ARG A 209 -13.12 -6.89 10.63
N ASP A 210 -14.42 -7.12 10.76
CA ASP A 210 -15.31 -7.62 9.70
C ASP A 210 -14.87 -8.92 9.02
N LYS A 211 -14.14 -9.77 9.75
CA LYS A 211 -13.58 -11.04 9.24
C LYS A 211 -12.61 -10.86 8.06
N TYR A 212 -12.08 -9.65 7.84
CA TYR A 212 -10.93 -9.48 6.96
C TYR A 212 -9.76 -10.29 7.52
N LYS A 213 -9.10 -11.03 6.64
CA LYS A 213 -7.98 -11.90 7.00
C LYS A 213 -6.72 -11.36 6.33
N PRO A 214 -5.93 -10.54 7.03
CA PRO A 214 -4.61 -10.19 6.52
C PRO A 214 -3.77 -11.47 6.35
N HIS A 215 -2.79 -11.43 5.44
CA HIS A 215 -1.82 -12.51 5.32
C HIS A 215 -0.97 -12.60 6.59
N ALA A 216 -0.57 -11.44 7.10
CA ALA A 216 0.23 -11.34 8.31
C ALA A 216 -0.56 -11.64 9.58
N ARG A 217 0.11 -12.27 10.55
CA ARG A 217 -0.29 -12.19 11.95
C ARG A 217 -0.07 -10.76 12.44
N ILE A 218 -1.16 -10.07 12.74
CA ILE A 218 -1.11 -8.70 13.24
C ILE A 218 -0.95 -8.69 14.75
N GLU A 219 0.13 -8.09 15.24
CA GLU A 219 0.45 -7.94 16.65
C GLU A 219 0.57 -6.46 17.03
N THR A 220 0.42 -6.16 18.32
CA THR A 220 0.61 -4.80 18.87
C THR A 220 1.78 -4.75 19.85
N ASP A 221 2.49 -5.85 20.00
CA ASP A 221 3.58 -6.03 20.95
C ASP A 221 4.68 -6.88 20.31
N LEU A 222 5.90 -6.35 20.33
CA LEU A 222 7.08 -7.01 19.79
C LEU A 222 7.36 -8.36 20.45
N TYR A 223 7.06 -8.50 21.76
CA TYR A 223 7.31 -9.75 22.48
C TYR A 223 6.47 -10.91 21.94
N LYS A 224 5.26 -10.63 21.43
CA LYS A 224 4.36 -11.66 20.87
C LYS A 224 4.87 -12.24 19.55
N MET A 225 5.81 -11.56 18.88
CA MET A 225 6.44 -12.09 17.68
C MET A 225 7.19 -13.39 17.95
N PHE A 226 7.79 -13.51 19.13
CA PHE A 226 8.64 -14.64 19.52
C PHE A 226 7.85 -15.79 20.18
N THR A 227 6.56 -15.61 20.44
CA THR A 227 5.72 -16.65 21.02
C THR A 227 5.22 -17.58 19.90
N PRO A 228 5.49 -18.90 19.98
CA PRO A 228 4.92 -19.87 19.05
C PRO A 228 3.39 -19.81 19.07
N LEU A 229 2.76 -20.07 17.92
CA LEU A 229 1.32 -20.26 17.86
C LEU A 229 0.98 -21.50 18.71
N ALA A 230 0.14 -21.30 19.74
CA ALA A 230 -0.43 -22.38 20.52
C ALA A 230 -1.47 -23.16 19.71
#